data_AF-A0A1J0VPA8-F1
#
_entry.id   AF-A0A1J0VPA8-F1
#
_cell.length_a   1.000
_cell.length_b   1.000
_cell.length_c   1.000
_cell.angle_alpha   90.00
_cell.angle_beta   90.00
_cell.angle_gamma   90.00
#
_symmetry.space_group_name_H-M   'P 1'
#
loop_
_entity.id
_entity.type
_entity.pdbx_description
1 polymer ?
#
loop_
_entity_poly.entity_id
_entity_poly.type
_entity_poly.pdbx_seq_one_letter_code
_entity_poly.pdbx_strand_id
1 'polypeptide(L)'
;MDIGVRQDGKRHRKHFTFTNKTEARREYRRISTEVVNGTYVGPAKTTVGEHIGKWLDGRRDVRRVTLEGYRDALKPVVERLGKLPLQQLTKAHVDRLVTWRLTEGRQVQRKPGAASDAVLVFVAAQSDGVRYAQVAEKFGEKGARYLGAAARLGRDRPAEERPVRRHDGRARSARTPWGV
;
A
#
# COMPACT_ATOMS: atom_id res chain seq x y z
N MET A 1 -12.90 8.05 -36.81
CA MET A 1 -11.45 8.24 -37.06
C MET A 1 -10.77 6.88 -37.02
N ASP A 2 -9.85 6.59 -37.95
CA ASP A 2 -9.04 5.36 -37.95
C ASP A 2 -7.92 5.52 -36.92
N ILE A 3 -7.78 4.58 -36.00
CA ILE A 3 -6.79 4.59 -34.92
C ILE A 3 -5.85 3.37 -34.99
N GLY A 4 -5.75 2.75 -36.18
CA GLY A 4 -4.83 1.64 -36.45
C GLY A 4 -5.54 0.30 -36.55
N VAL A 5 -4.81 -0.79 -36.30
CA VAL A 5 -5.31 -2.17 -36.42
C VAL A 5 -5.45 -2.79 -35.02
N ARG A 6 -6.57 -3.46 -34.77
CA ARG A 6 -6.80 -4.22 -33.53
C ARG A 6 -5.92 -5.47 -33.51
N GLN A 7 -5.77 -6.09 -32.33
CA GLN A 7 -5.06 -7.38 -32.19
C GLN A 7 -5.66 -8.50 -33.06
N ASP A 8 -6.93 -8.36 -33.48
CA ASP A 8 -7.63 -9.28 -34.38
C ASP A 8 -7.35 -9.02 -35.88
N GLY A 9 -6.44 -8.09 -36.22
CA GLY A 9 -6.11 -7.73 -37.60
C GLY A 9 -7.13 -6.81 -38.29
N LYS A 10 -8.22 -6.42 -37.62
CA LYS A 10 -9.25 -5.55 -38.20
C LYS A 10 -8.95 -4.07 -37.95
N ARG A 11 -9.37 -3.20 -38.88
CA ARG A 11 -9.28 -1.74 -38.71
C ARG A 11 -10.02 -1.30 -37.46
N HIS A 12 -9.35 -0.50 -36.64
CA HIS A 12 -9.90 0.09 -35.43
C HIS A 12 -10.40 1.50 -35.72
N ARG A 13 -11.72 1.70 -35.77
CA ARG A 13 -12.31 3.04 -35.88
C ARG A 13 -12.96 3.45 -34.57
N LYS A 14 -12.72 4.71 -34.16
CA LYS A 14 -13.36 5.31 -32.98
C LYS A 14 -14.07 6.62 -33.32
N HIS A 15 -15.19 6.84 -32.67
CA HIS A 15 -15.95 8.09 -32.72
C HIS A 15 -15.74 8.85 -31.42
N PHE A 16 -15.53 10.17 -31.55
CA PHE A 16 -15.41 11.09 -30.43
C PHE A 16 -16.46 12.19 -30.62
N THR A 17 -17.18 12.50 -29.56
CA THR A 17 -18.21 13.53 -29.55
C THR A 17 -17.71 14.70 -28.71
N PHE A 18 -17.91 15.92 -29.19
CA PHE A 18 -17.48 17.14 -28.51
C PHE A 18 -18.60 18.18 -28.55
N THR A 19 -18.63 19.06 -27.56
CA THR A 19 -19.67 20.07 -27.41
C THR A 19 -19.52 21.18 -28.45
N ASN A 20 -18.30 21.47 -28.93
CA ASN A 20 -18.05 22.54 -29.88
C ASN A 20 -17.11 22.09 -31.04
N LYS A 21 -17.25 22.75 -32.20
CA LYS A 21 -16.51 22.41 -33.43
C LYS A 21 -15.00 22.70 -33.31
N THR A 22 -14.62 23.70 -32.53
CA THR A 22 -13.22 24.12 -32.36
C THR A 22 -12.43 23.08 -31.57
N GLU A 23 -12.99 22.58 -30.47
CA GLU A 23 -12.48 21.51 -29.65
C GLU A 23 -12.40 20.20 -30.43
N ALA A 24 -13.45 19.89 -31.20
CA ALA A 24 -13.44 18.72 -32.08
C ALA A 24 -12.27 18.75 -33.07
N ARG A 25 -11.99 19.92 -33.69
CA ARG A 25 -10.86 20.09 -34.60
C ARG A 25 -9.51 19.99 -33.89
N ARG A 26 -9.38 20.56 -32.69
CA ARG A 26 -8.15 20.51 -31.88
C ARG A 26 -7.81 19.07 -31.51
N GLU A 27 -8.79 18.35 -30.96
CA GLU A 27 -8.63 16.96 -30.54
C GLU A 27 -8.44 16.03 -31.73
N TYR A 28 -9.15 16.26 -32.85
CA TYR A 28 -8.91 15.50 -34.08
C TYR A 28 -7.46 15.62 -34.55
N ARG A 29 -6.90 16.84 -34.60
CA ARG A 29 -5.50 17.04 -34.99
C ARG A 29 -4.55 16.33 -34.04
N ARG A 30 -4.74 16.48 -32.72
CA ARG A 30 -3.93 15.81 -31.70
C ARG A 30 -3.94 14.29 -31.88
N ILE A 31 -5.13 13.70 -31.93
CA ILE A 31 -5.30 12.25 -32.08
C ILE A 31 -4.73 11.77 -33.43
N SER A 32 -4.87 12.55 -34.50
CA SER A 32 -4.33 12.18 -35.82
C SER A 32 -2.82 12.10 -35.80
N THR A 33 -2.18 13.09 -35.18
CA THR A 33 -0.72 13.11 -35.02
C THR A 33 -0.25 11.96 -34.13
N GLU A 34 -0.93 11.69 -33.01
CA GLU A 34 -0.61 10.56 -32.13
C GLU A 34 -0.76 9.21 -32.84
N VAL A 35 -1.78 9.04 -33.69
CA VAL A 35 -1.99 7.82 -34.48
C VAL A 35 -0.89 7.64 -35.52
N VAL A 36 -0.55 8.70 -36.27
CA VAL A 36 0.54 8.66 -37.27
C VAL A 36 1.88 8.35 -36.59
N ASN A 37 2.14 8.93 -35.43
CA ASN A 37 3.37 8.71 -34.66
C ASN A 37 3.39 7.35 -33.92
N GLY A 38 2.30 6.58 -33.97
CA GLY A 38 2.16 5.31 -33.23
C GLY A 38 2.11 5.48 -31.71
N THR A 39 1.95 6.69 -31.19
CA THR A 39 1.91 7.00 -29.75
C THR A 39 0.49 7.08 -29.20
N TYR A 40 -0.53 6.91 -30.04
CA TYR A 40 -1.92 6.95 -29.62
C TYR A 40 -2.26 5.81 -28.66
N VAL A 41 -2.37 6.14 -27.37
CA VAL A 41 -2.87 5.24 -26.34
C VAL A 41 -4.35 5.52 -26.13
N GLY A 42 -5.21 4.62 -26.62
CA GLY A 42 -6.65 4.72 -26.38
C GLY A 42 -6.97 4.64 -24.87
N PRO A 43 -8.10 5.23 -24.42
CA PRO A 43 -8.51 5.15 -23.03
C PRO A 43 -8.73 3.69 -22.63
N ALA A 44 -7.86 3.19 -21.77
CA ALA A 44 -7.99 1.86 -21.19
C ALA A 44 -9.05 1.92 -20.08
N LYS A 45 -10.03 1.01 -20.13
CA LYS A 45 -11.07 0.89 -19.10
C LYS A 45 -10.54 0.28 -17.80
N THR A 46 -9.31 -0.24 -17.81
CA THR A 46 -8.73 -0.92 -16.66
C THR A 46 -8.47 0.07 -15.53
N THR A 47 -9.02 -0.25 -14.37
CA THR A 47 -8.77 0.52 -13.14
C THR A 47 -7.50 0.05 -12.44
N VAL A 48 -6.97 0.86 -11.52
CA VAL A 48 -5.80 0.47 -10.70
C VAL A 48 -6.08 -0.80 -9.91
N GLY A 49 -7.29 -0.96 -9.37
CA GLY A 49 -7.67 -2.13 -8.59
C GLY A 49 -7.68 -3.41 -9.43
N GLU A 50 -8.28 -3.35 -10.61
CA GLU A 50 -8.28 -4.47 -11.57
C GLU A 50 -6.87 -4.84 -12.02
N HIS A 51 -6.02 -3.84 -12.27
CA HIS A 51 -4.64 -4.09 -12.67
C HIS A 51 -3.84 -4.78 -11.56
N ILE A 52 -3.95 -4.29 -10.32
CA ILE A 52 -3.32 -4.91 -9.15
C ILE A 52 -3.82 -6.34 -8.94
N GLY A 53 -5.13 -6.57 -9.06
CA GLY A 53 -5.71 -7.92 -8.96
C GLY A 53 -5.09 -8.88 -9.98
N LYS A 54 -5.08 -8.49 -11.27
CA LYS A 54 -4.46 -9.29 -12.34
C LYS A 54 -2.96 -9.54 -12.10
N TRP A 55 -2.23 -8.55 -11.61
CA TRP A 55 -0.82 -8.70 -11.27
C TRP A 55 -0.62 -9.71 -10.13
N LEU A 56 -1.43 -9.64 -9.07
CA LEU A 56 -1.38 -10.59 -7.96
C LEU A 56 -1.77 -12.02 -8.38
N ASP A 57 -2.76 -12.17 -9.26
CA ASP A 57 -3.18 -13.49 -9.76
C ASP A 57 -2.14 -14.13 -10.70
N GLY A 58 -1.37 -13.29 -11.40
CA GLY A 58 -0.25 -13.73 -12.24
C GLY A 58 1.00 -14.15 -11.47
N ARG A 59 1.12 -13.78 -10.19
CA ARG A 59 2.30 -14.03 -9.34
C ARG A 59 2.34 -15.46 -8.79
N ARG A 60 2.56 -16.42 -9.69
CA ARG A 60 2.75 -17.86 -9.35
C ARG A 60 4.17 -18.20 -8.90
N ASP A 61 5.11 -17.28 -9.10
CA ASP A 61 6.54 -17.39 -8.84
C ASP A 61 6.94 -17.10 -7.38
N VAL A 62 6.00 -16.66 -6.54
CA VAL A 62 6.26 -16.25 -5.15
C VAL A 62 5.62 -17.20 -4.14
N ARG A 63 6.29 -17.37 -3.00
CA ARG A 63 5.76 -18.13 -1.86
C ARG A 63 4.43 -17.54 -1.39
N ARG A 64 3.51 -18.39 -0.94
CA ARG A 64 2.18 -17.99 -0.46
C ARG A 64 2.23 -16.87 0.59
N VAL A 65 3.12 -16.98 1.58
CA VAL A 65 3.30 -15.97 2.64
C VAL A 65 3.72 -14.60 2.06
N THR A 66 4.55 -14.60 1.03
CA THR A 66 4.97 -13.37 0.34
C THR A 66 3.81 -12.77 -0.45
N LEU A 67 3.01 -13.59 -1.13
CA LEU A 67 1.83 -13.15 -1.87
C LEU A 67 0.77 -12.55 -0.93
N GLU A 68 0.55 -13.16 0.23
CA GLU A 68 -0.28 -12.62 1.31
C GLU A 68 0.26 -11.26 1.78
N GLY A 69 1.57 -11.15 1.99
CA GLY A 69 2.22 -9.88 2.33
C GLY A 69 2.01 -8.78 1.27
N TYR A 70 2.05 -9.13 -0.02
CA TYR A 70 1.73 -8.18 -1.10
C TYR A 70 0.26 -7.76 -1.09
N ARG A 71 -0.67 -8.69 -0.88
CA ARG A 71 -2.10 -8.38 -0.75
C ARG A 71 -2.36 -7.41 0.41
N ASP A 72 -1.77 -7.68 1.57
CA ASP A 72 -1.90 -6.82 2.74
C ASP A 72 -1.28 -5.44 2.52
N ALA A 73 -0.10 -5.38 1.90
CA ALA A 73 0.58 -4.11 1.62
C ALA A 73 -0.18 -3.25 0.59
N LEU A 74 -0.82 -3.87 -0.40
CA LEU A 74 -1.54 -3.18 -1.47
C LEU A 74 -3.01 -2.90 -1.14
N LYS A 75 -3.58 -3.49 -0.09
CA LYS A 75 -4.96 -3.25 0.33
C LYS A 75 -5.33 -1.75 0.43
N PRO A 76 -4.54 -0.87 1.06
CA PRO A 76 -4.86 0.56 1.12
C PRO A 76 -4.79 1.26 -0.24
N VAL A 77 -3.95 0.76 -1.16
CA VAL A 77 -3.87 1.25 -2.54
C VAL A 77 -5.18 0.93 -3.26
N VAL A 78 -5.64 -0.32 -3.16
CA VAL A 78 -6.89 -0.76 -3.80
C VAL A 78 -8.11 -0.05 -3.21
N GLU A 79 -8.17 0.12 -1.89
CA GLU A 79 -9.31 0.79 -1.23
C GLU A 79 -9.48 2.25 -1.67
N ARG A 80 -8.36 2.98 -1.85
CA ARG A 80 -8.41 4.45 -2.08
C ARG A 80 -8.22 4.84 -3.54
N LEU A 81 -7.39 4.09 -4.27
CA LEU A 81 -7.06 4.37 -5.68
C LEU A 81 -7.67 3.33 -6.63
N GLY A 82 -8.30 2.27 -6.14
CA GLY A 82 -8.74 1.15 -6.97
C GLY A 82 -9.77 1.50 -8.02
N LYS A 83 -10.60 2.53 -7.82
CA LYS A 83 -11.58 3.02 -8.80
C LYS A 83 -10.98 3.95 -9.86
N LEU A 84 -9.75 4.42 -9.65
CA LEU A 84 -9.09 5.32 -10.57
C LEU A 84 -8.70 4.57 -11.85
N PRO A 85 -8.99 5.11 -13.05
CA PRO A 85 -8.45 4.55 -14.28
C PRO A 85 -6.92 4.52 -14.22
N LEU A 86 -6.29 3.42 -14.64
CA LEU A 86 -4.83 3.26 -14.52
C LEU A 86 -4.06 4.40 -15.24
N GLN A 87 -4.59 4.87 -16.38
CA GLN A 87 -4.00 5.98 -17.14
C GLN A 87 -4.10 7.35 -16.46
N GLN A 88 -4.99 7.50 -15.47
CA GLN A 88 -5.15 8.73 -14.68
C GLN A 88 -4.37 8.66 -13.36
N LEU A 89 -3.68 7.55 -13.08
CA LEU A 89 -2.81 7.46 -11.92
C LEU A 89 -1.63 8.43 -12.11
N THR A 90 -1.41 9.29 -11.13
CA THR A 90 -0.35 10.30 -11.14
C THR A 90 0.47 10.19 -9.88
N LYS A 91 1.67 10.76 -9.88
CA LYS A 91 2.53 10.82 -8.69
C LYS A 91 1.79 11.46 -7.49
N ALA A 92 1.02 12.51 -7.72
CA ALA A 92 0.26 13.19 -6.67
C ALA A 92 -0.80 12.30 -5.99
N HIS A 93 -1.34 11.29 -6.69
CA HIS A 93 -2.22 10.29 -6.07
C HIS A 93 -1.45 9.41 -5.09
N VAL A 94 -0.23 8.99 -5.48
CA VAL A 94 0.65 8.15 -4.66
C VAL A 94 1.17 8.93 -3.45
N ASP A 95 1.63 10.17 -3.65
CA ASP A 95 2.15 11.01 -2.56
C ASP A 95 1.06 11.26 -1.49
N ARG A 96 -0.18 11.55 -1.91
CA ARG A 96 -1.32 11.66 -0.97
C ARG A 96 -1.59 10.38 -0.21
N LEU A 97 -1.49 9.23 -0.87
CA LEU A 97 -1.63 7.93 -0.22
C LEU A 97 -0.54 7.71 0.83
N VAL A 98 0.72 8.01 0.50
CA VAL A 98 1.87 7.86 1.40
C VAL A 98 1.73 8.78 2.61
N THR A 99 1.43 10.07 2.39
CA THR A 99 1.21 11.04 3.47
C THR A 99 0.13 10.56 4.43
N TRP A 100 -1.02 10.13 3.89
CA TRP A 100 -2.08 9.55 4.71
C TRP A 100 -1.63 8.31 5.48
N ARG A 101 -0.83 7.43 4.86
CA ARG A 101 -0.33 6.22 5.53
C ARG A 101 0.61 6.55 6.71
N LEU A 102 1.30 7.68 6.64
CA LEU A 102 2.17 8.17 7.70
C LEU A 102 1.40 8.87 8.83
N THR A 103 0.27 9.54 8.53
CA THR A 103 -0.52 10.29 9.51
C THR A 103 -1.60 9.45 10.19
N GLU A 104 -2.43 8.75 9.40
CA GLU A 104 -3.67 8.10 9.83
C GLU A 104 -3.65 6.60 9.55
N GLY A 105 -3.01 6.19 8.46
CA GLY A 105 -3.01 4.82 7.97
C GLY A 105 -2.00 3.90 8.66
N ARG A 106 -1.46 4.26 9.83
CA ARG A 106 -0.66 3.35 10.65
C ARG A 106 -1.59 2.26 11.18
N GLN A 107 -1.76 1.21 10.38
CA GLN A 107 -2.32 -0.06 10.84
C GLN A 107 -1.45 -0.52 12.01
N VAL A 108 -1.98 -0.43 13.22
CA VAL A 108 -1.36 -0.98 14.42
C VAL A 108 -1.10 -2.44 14.11
N GLN A 109 0.17 -2.85 14.14
CA GLN A 109 0.55 -4.26 14.03
C GLN A 109 -0.35 -5.04 14.98
N ARG A 110 -0.94 -6.14 14.48
CA ARG A 110 -1.85 -7.05 15.19
C ARG A 110 -1.63 -6.98 16.70
N LYS A 111 -2.71 -6.72 17.45
CA LYS A 111 -2.70 -6.82 18.92
C LYS A 111 -1.94 -8.11 19.30
N PRO A 112 -1.08 -8.05 20.34
CA PRO A 112 -0.45 -9.27 20.85
C PRO A 112 -1.53 -10.35 21.00
N GLY A 113 -1.25 -11.59 20.57
CA GLY A 113 -2.19 -12.69 20.81
C GLY A 113 -2.48 -12.82 22.30
N ALA A 114 -3.60 -13.43 22.69
CA ALA A 114 -4.06 -13.49 24.09
C ALA A 114 -2.96 -13.86 25.11
N ALA A 115 -2.07 -14.80 24.75
CA ALA A 115 -0.94 -15.19 25.58
C ALA A 115 0.11 -14.07 25.75
N SER A 116 0.42 -13.34 24.68
CA SER A 116 1.36 -12.21 24.72
C SER A 116 0.76 -11.00 25.46
N ASP A 117 -0.55 -10.79 25.34
CA ASP A 117 -1.26 -9.74 26.07
C ASP A 117 -1.28 -10.04 27.57
N ALA A 118 -1.53 -11.30 27.95
CA ALA A 118 -1.46 -11.74 29.35
C ALA A 118 -0.07 -11.53 29.98
N VAL A 119 1.02 -11.71 29.21
CA VAL A 119 2.38 -11.38 29.66
C VAL A 119 2.51 -9.88 29.94
N LEU A 120 2.00 -9.01 29.06
CA LEU A 120 2.09 -7.56 29.25
C LEU A 120 1.23 -7.08 30.44
N VAL A 121 0.04 -7.64 30.61
CA VAL A 121 -0.83 -7.35 31.77
C VAL A 121 -0.15 -7.77 33.07
N PHE A 122 0.47 -8.95 33.09
CA PHE A 122 1.24 -9.39 34.26
C PHE A 122 2.45 -8.50 34.54
N VAL A 123 3.12 -7.98 33.51
CA VAL A 123 4.25 -7.07 33.73
C VAL A 123 3.79 -5.70 34.23
N ALA A 124 2.66 -5.19 33.75
CA ALA A 124 2.09 -3.92 34.17
C ALA A 124 1.54 -3.93 35.60
N ALA A 125 1.04 -5.07 36.08
CA ALA A 125 0.54 -5.22 37.45
C ALA A 125 1.65 -5.15 38.53
N GLN A 126 2.93 -5.22 38.12
CA GLN A 126 4.07 -5.18 39.01
C GLN A 126 4.74 -3.81 38.97
N SER A 127 4.52 -3.02 40.02
CA SER A 127 5.05 -1.65 40.17
C SER A 127 6.58 -1.59 40.20
N ASP A 128 7.23 -2.64 40.72
CA ASP A 128 8.67 -2.67 40.98
C ASP A 128 9.46 -3.32 39.83
N GLY A 129 8.78 -3.63 38.73
CA GLY A 129 9.33 -4.38 37.60
C GLY A 129 9.25 -5.89 37.78
N VAL A 130 9.57 -6.63 36.70
CA VAL A 130 9.46 -8.10 36.67
C VAL A 130 10.77 -8.73 36.26
N ARG A 131 11.20 -9.76 37.00
CA ARG A 131 12.36 -10.56 36.61
C ARG A 131 11.99 -11.52 35.49
N TYR A 132 12.91 -11.71 34.54
CA TYR A 132 12.72 -12.63 33.41
C TYR A 132 12.33 -14.05 33.84
N ALA A 133 12.89 -14.54 34.95
CA ALA A 133 12.58 -15.86 35.51
C ALA A 133 11.11 -16.01 35.95
N GLN A 134 10.51 -14.97 36.52
CA GLN A 134 9.11 -15.00 36.97
C GLN A 134 8.15 -15.08 35.78
N VAL A 135 8.52 -14.48 34.64
CA VAL A 135 7.74 -14.56 33.40
C VAL A 135 7.90 -15.92 32.75
N ALA A 136 9.10 -16.51 32.80
CA ALA A 136 9.36 -17.85 32.28
C ALA A 136 8.61 -18.92 33.08
N GLU A 137 8.51 -18.78 34.41
CA GLU A 137 7.75 -19.67 35.27
C GLU A 137 6.25 -19.64 34.96
N LYS A 138 5.68 -18.43 34.79
CA LYS A 138 4.24 -18.26 34.59
C LYS A 138 3.75 -18.48 33.16
N PHE A 139 4.56 -18.14 32.15
CA PHE A 139 4.17 -18.16 30.73
C PHE A 139 5.10 -19.00 29.84
N GLY A 140 6.05 -19.72 30.44
CA GLY A 140 7.06 -20.50 29.73
C GLY A 140 8.13 -19.64 29.05
N GLU A 141 9.14 -20.29 28.48
CA GLU A 141 10.24 -19.60 27.76
C GLU A 141 9.76 -18.71 26.62
N LYS A 142 8.66 -19.07 25.96
CA LYS A 142 8.10 -18.30 24.85
C LYS A 142 7.57 -16.94 25.31
N GLY A 143 6.91 -16.90 26.48
CA GLY A 143 6.43 -15.65 27.09
C GLY A 143 7.58 -14.74 27.53
N ALA A 144 8.62 -15.31 28.11
CA ALA A 144 9.81 -14.55 28.51
C ALA A 144 10.58 -14.00 27.30
N ARG A 145 10.77 -14.81 26.24
CA ARG A 145 11.37 -14.34 24.97
C ARG A 145 10.56 -13.22 24.32
N TYR A 146 9.23 -13.32 24.37
CA TYR A 146 8.34 -12.26 23.91
C TYR A 146 8.56 -10.97 24.68
N LEU A 147 8.61 -11.00 26.02
CA LEU A 147 8.89 -9.82 26.84
C LEU A 147 10.26 -9.21 26.50
N GLY A 148 11.30 -10.02 26.33
CA GLY A 148 12.63 -9.54 25.92
C GLY A 148 12.64 -8.89 24.54
N ALA A 149 11.83 -9.38 23.59
CA ALA A 149 11.65 -8.73 22.30
C ALA A 149 10.82 -7.42 22.43
N ALA A 150 9.79 -7.42 23.27
CA ALA A 150 8.93 -6.26 23.52
C ALA A 150 9.68 -5.11 24.19
N ALA A 151 10.51 -5.39 25.20
CA ALA A 151 11.34 -4.41 25.88
C ALA A 151 12.33 -3.71 24.92
N ARG A 152 13.01 -4.48 24.05
CA ARG A 152 13.89 -3.90 23.01
C ARG A 152 13.18 -2.97 22.03
N LEU A 153 11.89 -3.20 21.81
CA LEU A 153 11.04 -2.39 20.93
C LEU A 153 10.30 -1.26 21.70
N GLY A 154 10.49 -1.13 23.01
CA GLY A 154 9.76 -0.19 23.87
C GLY A 154 8.26 -0.48 23.95
N ARG A 155 7.87 -1.76 23.98
CA ARG A 155 6.49 -2.29 23.97
C ARG A 155 6.19 -3.18 25.17
N ASP A 156 6.92 -3.01 26.25
CA ASP A 156 6.82 -3.75 27.53
C ASP A 156 5.56 -3.43 28.36
N ARG A 157 4.76 -2.44 27.96
CA ARG A 157 3.43 -2.15 28.52
C ARG A 157 2.26 -2.61 27.63
N PRO A 158 1.10 -2.93 28.23
CA PRO A 158 -0.14 -3.23 27.50
C PRO A 158 -0.53 -2.05 26.61
N ALA A 159 -1.23 -2.35 25.51
CA ALA A 159 -1.49 -1.36 24.45
C ALA A 159 -2.24 -0.11 24.93
N GLU A 160 -3.09 -0.25 25.95
CA GLU A 160 -3.94 0.80 26.53
C GLU A 160 -3.16 1.83 27.36
N GLU A 161 -2.01 1.44 27.93
CA GLU A 161 -1.16 2.29 28.77
C GLU A 161 0.01 2.92 28.00
N ARG A 162 0.03 2.79 26.67
CA ARG A 162 1.13 3.29 25.83
C ARG A 162 0.94 4.78 25.55
N PRO A 163 2.00 5.60 25.64
CA PRO A 163 1.94 6.98 25.17
C PRO A 163 1.71 6.98 23.66
N VAL A 164 0.63 7.64 23.22
CA VAL A 164 0.38 7.91 21.81
C VAL A 164 1.45 8.90 21.34
N ARG A 165 2.54 8.40 20.74
CA ARG A 165 3.56 9.27 20.14
C ARG A 165 2.93 10.02 18.97
N ARG A 166 2.56 11.28 19.18
CA ARG A 166 2.32 12.22 18.08
C ARG A 166 3.62 12.35 17.31
N HIS A 167 3.56 12.17 15.99
CA HIS A 167 4.72 12.37 15.15
C HIS A 167 5.00 13.87 15.08
N ASP A 168 5.94 14.37 15.87
CA ASP A 168 6.51 15.70 15.63
C ASP A 168 7.19 15.68 14.27
N GLY A 169 6.80 16.59 13.38
CA GLY A 169 7.24 16.69 11.97
C GLY A 169 8.72 17.01 11.75
N ARG A 170 9.63 16.56 12.61
CA ARG A 170 11.07 16.60 12.34
C ARG A 170 11.46 15.39 11.50
N ALA A 171 11.65 15.67 10.21
CA ALA A 171 12.29 14.77 9.26
C ALA A 171 13.61 14.25 9.85
N ARG A 172 13.73 12.91 9.97
CA ARG A 172 15.05 12.29 10.13
C ARG A 172 15.70 12.28 8.77
N SER A 173 16.84 12.96 8.69
CA SER A 173 17.71 13.05 7.52
C SER A 173 18.22 11.68 7.07
N ALA A 174 18.41 11.62 5.74
CA ALA A 174 19.31 10.76 4.97
C ALA A 174 19.31 9.23 5.22
N ARG A 175 18.62 8.50 4.32
CA ARG A 175 19.13 7.23 3.81
C ARG A 175 19.49 7.41 2.35
N THR A 176 20.73 7.04 2.04
CA THR A 176 21.46 7.14 0.76
C THR A 176 20.67 6.55 -0.41
N PRO A 177 20.73 7.13 -1.62
CA PRO A 177 20.00 6.62 -2.77
C PRO A 177 20.62 5.31 -3.28
N TRP A 178 19.75 4.42 -3.73
CA TRP A 178 20.10 3.15 -4.36
C TRP A 178 20.95 3.42 -5.61
N GLY A 179 22.11 2.78 -5.66
CA GLY A 179 23.05 2.84 -6.79
C GLY A 179 22.50 2.17 -8.04
N VAL A 180 23.03 2.66 -9.16
CA VAL A 180 22.78 2.35 -10.58
C VAL A 180 23.01 0.88 -10.90
#